data_AF-A0A093CCE6-F1
#
_entry.id   AF-A0A093CCE6-F1
#
_cell.length_a   1.000
_cell.length_b   1.000
_cell.length_c   1.000
_cell.angle_alpha   90.00
_cell.angle_beta   90.00
_cell.angle_gamma   90.00
#
_symmetry.space_group_name_H-M   'P 1'
#
loop_
_entity.id
_entity.type
_entity.pdbx_description
1 polymer ?
#
loop_
_entity_poly.entity_id
_entity_poly.type
_entity_poly.pdbx_seq_one_letter_code
_entity_poly.pdbx_strand_id
1 'polypeptide(L)'
;APLTFFSVCGTFQVAASLVRKFEHFPPAVLRALGQAAVGLSISDIANSISGKDLEASIPALGEVRGWNAEQSSAIINKLLSSGYQIRDGQSLARLGSLVAGLNSSTLRSLSPEVILEAIKLPEFAQ
;
A
#
# COMPACT_ATOMS: atom_id res chain seq x y z
N ALA A 1 41.42 -0.24 7.99
CA ALA A 1 40.53 0.88 7.67
C ALA A 1 39.10 0.35 7.63
N PRO A 2 38.22 0.70 8.59
CA PRO A 2 36.83 0.29 8.51
C PRO A 2 35.98 1.38 7.88
N LEU A 3 34.98 0.90 7.16
CA LEU A 3 34.16 1.61 6.20
C LEU A 3 33.13 2.52 6.89
N THR A 4 32.92 3.66 6.26
CA THR A 4 31.80 4.60 6.36
C THR A 4 30.46 3.94 6.73
N PHE A 5 30.14 3.91 8.03
CA PHE A 5 28.80 3.56 8.54
C PHE A 5 28.12 4.71 9.30
N PHE A 6 28.76 5.88 9.38
CA PHE A 6 28.29 7.00 10.22
C PHE A 6 27.58 8.15 9.48
N SER A 7 27.27 8.02 8.19
CA SER A 7 26.63 9.09 7.41
C SER A 7 25.14 8.84 7.04
N VAL A 8 24.50 7.82 7.65
CA VAL A 8 23.08 7.49 7.38
C VAL A 8 22.13 7.97 8.49
N CYS A 9 22.64 8.44 9.63
CA CYS A 9 21.80 8.78 10.79
C CYS A 9 21.11 10.17 10.65
N GLY A 10 21.82 11.18 10.13
CA GLY A 10 21.32 12.57 10.15
C GLY A 10 20.16 12.85 9.19
N THR A 11 20.19 12.32 7.97
CA THR A 11 19.14 12.55 6.96
C THR A 11 17.86 11.77 7.26
N PHE A 12 17.99 10.55 7.79
CA PHE A 12 16.83 9.74 8.20
C PHE A 12 16.10 10.36 9.39
N GLN A 13 16.82 10.92 10.37
CA GLN A 13 16.20 11.58 11.52
C GLN A 13 15.44 12.84 11.12
N VAL A 14 15.96 13.62 10.17
CA VAL A 14 15.26 14.80 9.61
C VAL A 14 14.03 14.38 8.82
N ALA A 15 14.14 13.38 7.95
CA ALA A 15 13.01 12.83 7.19
C ALA A 15 11.93 12.25 8.11
N ALA A 16 12.30 11.46 9.12
CA ALA A 16 11.38 10.90 10.10
C ALA A 16 10.69 12.01 10.92
N SER A 17 11.42 13.07 11.28
CA SER A 17 10.87 14.22 12.01
C SER A 17 9.86 15.02 11.16
N LEU A 18 10.13 15.16 9.86
CA LEU A 18 9.21 15.76 8.89
C LEU A 18 7.95 14.91 8.72
N VAL A 19 8.11 13.59 8.54
CA VAL A 19 7.00 12.65 8.43
C VAL A 19 6.11 12.68 9.68
N ARG A 20 6.71 12.77 10.88
CA ARG A 20 5.97 12.84 12.15
C ARG A 20 5.15 14.14 12.33
N LYS A 21 5.37 15.18 11.52
CA LYS A 21 4.54 16.40 11.54
C LYS A 21 3.25 16.27 10.74
N PHE A 22 3.09 15.21 9.95
CA PHE A 22 1.85 14.94 9.27
C PHE A 22 0.89 14.24 10.23
N GLU A 23 -0.17 14.94 10.63
CA GLU A 23 -1.31 14.30 11.31
C GLU A 23 -2.03 13.34 10.35
N HIS A 24 -1.93 13.60 9.04
CA HIS A 24 -2.48 12.77 7.98
C HIS A 24 -1.47 12.63 6.84
N PHE A 25 -1.37 11.45 6.23
CA PHE A 25 -0.51 11.18 5.08
C PHE A 25 -1.24 11.50 3.77
N PRO A 26 -0.97 12.63 3.10
CA PRO A 26 -1.57 12.92 1.80
C PRO A 26 -0.98 12.00 0.71
N PRO A 27 -1.64 11.87 -0.46
CA PRO A 27 -1.20 10.96 -1.51
C PRO A 27 0.21 11.23 -2.04
N ALA A 28 0.64 12.50 -2.04
CA ALA A 28 1.99 12.85 -2.44
C ALA A 28 3.06 12.26 -1.50
N VAL A 29 2.77 12.22 -0.19
CA VAL A 29 3.68 11.63 0.80
C VAL A 29 3.71 10.11 0.66
N LEU A 30 2.53 9.46 0.55
CA LEU A 30 2.45 8.00 0.39
C LEU A 30 3.17 7.52 -0.86
N ARG A 31 3.04 8.24 -1.98
CA ARG A 31 3.78 7.96 -3.21
C ARG A 31 5.30 8.16 -3.04
N ALA A 32 5.71 9.20 -2.31
CA ALA A 32 7.12 9.49 -2.09
C ALA A 32 7.83 8.49 -1.15
N LEU A 33 7.09 7.78 -0.29
CA LEU A 33 7.68 6.77 0.60
C LEU A 33 8.31 5.60 -0.19
N GLY A 34 7.71 5.19 -1.30
CA GLY A 34 8.13 4.00 -2.05
C GLY A 34 8.27 2.80 -1.10
N GLN A 35 9.40 2.09 -1.18
CA GLN A 35 9.64 0.91 -0.33
C GLN A 35 9.70 1.23 1.18
N ALA A 36 9.97 2.47 1.59
CA ALA A 36 9.92 2.83 3.01
C ALA A 36 8.51 2.76 3.61
N ALA A 37 7.46 2.65 2.77
CA ALA A 37 6.09 2.52 3.22
C ALA A 37 5.84 1.25 4.06
N VAL A 38 6.66 0.21 3.93
CA VAL A 38 6.59 -0.98 4.80
C VAL A 38 6.86 -0.67 6.28
N GLY A 39 7.44 0.51 6.57
CA GLY A 39 7.61 1.01 7.93
C GLY A 39 6.35 1.61 8.56
N LEU A 40 5.25 1.77 7.81
CA LEU A 40 3.98 2.26 8.34
C LEU A 40 3.39 1.25 9.31
N SER A 41 3.03 1.70 10.51
CA SER A 41 2.33 0.85 11.47
C SER A 41 0.87 0.62 11.06
N ILE A 42 0.23 -0.41 11.61
CA ILE A 42 -1.22 -0.62 11.44
C ILE A 42 -2.01 0.59 11.93
N SER A 43 -1.56 1.24 13.00
CA SER A 43 -2.18 2.46 13.53
C SER A 43 -2.05 3.64 12.56
N ASP A 44 -0.92 3.81 11.89
CA ASP A 44 -0.75 4.85 10.85
C ASP A 44 -1.72 4.61 9.68
N ILE A 45 -1.79 3.36 9.20
CA ILE A 45 -2.69 2.96 8.12
C ILE A 45 -4.15 3.23 8.51
N ALA A 46 -4.55 2.84 9.73
CA ALA A 46 -5.92 2.96 10.21
C ALA A 46 -6.33 4.42 10.45
N ASN A 47 -5.47 5.21 11.10
CA ASN A 47 -5.87 6.49 11.69
C ASN A 47 -5.35 7.71 10.93
N SER A 48 -4.20 7.60 10.28
CA SER A 48 -3.48 8.73 9.69
C SER A 48 -3.63 8.79 8.16
N ILE A 49 -4.29 7.83 7.54
CA ILE A 49 -4.58 7.83 6.09
C ILE A 49 -6.09 7.97 5.90
N SER A 50 -6.55 8.85 5.02
CA SER A 50 -7.97 8.91 4.66
C SER A 50 -8.29 7.92 3.53
N GLY A 51 -9.53 7.47 3.41
CA GLY A 51 -9.94 6.53 2.34
C GLY A 51 -9.65 7.04 0.93
N LYS A 52 -10.00 8.31 0.68
CA LYS A 52 -9.72 9.00 -0.59
C LYS A 52 -8.22 9.09 -0.89
N ASP A 53 -7.41 9.33 0.13
CA ASP A 53 -5.97 9.52 -0.05
C ASP A 53 -5.28 8.16 -0.26
N LEU A 54 -5.82 7.12 0.39
CA LEU A 54 -5.41 5.75 0.19
C LEU A 54 -5.69 5.30 -1.25
N GLU A 55 -6.93 5.48 -1.73
CA GLU A 55 -7.33 5.14 -3.11
C GLU A 55 -6.44 5.83 -4.15
N ALA A 56 -6.19 7.13 -3.99
CA ALA A 56 -5.32 7.90 -4.88
C ALA A 56 -3.84 7.44 -4.84
N SER A 57 -3.45 6.67 -3.82
CA SER A 57 -2.08 6.18 -3.62
C SER A 57 -1.89 4.71 -3.99
N ILE A 58 -2.97 3.97 -4.28
CA ILE A 58 -2.91 2.53 -4.58
C ILE A 58 -1.91 2.16 -5.67
N PRO A 59 -1.82 2.89 -6.82
CA PRO A 59 -0.83 2.54 -7.84
C PRO A 59 0.60 2.51 -7.31
N ALA A 60 0.98 3.40 -6.38
CA ALA A 60 2.32 3.41 -5.79
C ALA A 60 2.47 2.40 -4.64
N LEU A 61 1.45 2.26 -3.78
CA LEU A 61 1.50 1.33 -2.65
C LEU A 61 1.44 -0.15 -3.10
N GLY A 62 0.80 -0.43 -4.23
CA GLY A 62 0.77 -1.75 -4.85
C GLY A 62 2.11 -2.19 -5.45
N GLU A 63 3.02 -1.26 -5.74
CA GLU A 63 4.39 -1.57 -6.19
C GLU A 63 5.34 -1.88 -5.01
N VAL A 64 4.96 -1.53 -3.78
CA VAL A 64 5.76 -1.76 -2.58
C VAL A 64 5.81 -3.26 -2.26
N ARG A 65 7.00 -3.80 -1.98
CA ARG A 65 7.21 -5.22 -1.69
C ARG A 65 7.52 -5.39 -0.21
N GLY A 66 7.11 -6.53 0.35
CA GLY A 66 7.39 -6.85 1.75
C GLY A 66 6.38 -6.31 2.77
N TRP A 67 5.19 -5.90 2.32
CA TRP A 67 4.06 -5.74 3.22
C TRP A 67 3.83 -7.04 4.00
N ASN A 68 3.73 -6.94 5.32
CA ASN A 68 3.32 -8.09 6.11
C ASN A 68 1.80 -8.32 5.96
N ALA A 69 1.33 -9.50 6.34
CA ALA A 69 -0.07 -9.90 6.15
C ALA A 69 -1.06 -8.95 6.84
N GLU A 70 -0.72 -8.44 8.03
CA GLU A 70 -1.56 -7.52 8.80
C GLU A 70 -1.64 -6.16 8.12
N GLN A 71 -0.51 -5.63 7.61
CA GLN A 71 -0.45 -4.36 6.88
C GLN A 71 -1.26 -4.41 5.59
N SER A 72 -1.04 -5.45 4.77
CA SER A 72 -1.80 -5.63 3.52
C SER A 72 -3.30 -5.72 3.81
N SER A 73 -3.69 -6.50 4.83
CA SER A 73 -5.10 -6.63 5.21
C SER A 73 -5.69 -5.31 5.72
N ALA A 74 -4.95 -4.56 6.53
CA ALA A 74 -5.41 -3.26 7.04
C ALA A 74 -5.61 -2.25 5.90
N ILE A 75 -4.69 -2.20 4.94
CA ILE A 75 -4.79 -1.35 3.75
C ILE A 75 -6.02 -1.73 2.92
N ILE A 76 -6.17 -3.01 2.58
CA ILE A 76 -7.29 -3.48 1.75
C ILE A 76 -8.63 -3.27 2.44
N ASN A 77 -8.76 -3.63 3.72
CA ASN A 77 -10.01 -3.46 4.45
C ASN A 77 -10.43 -1.99 4.51
N LYS A 78 -9.47 -1.09 4.73
CA LYS A 78 -9.73 0.36 4.74
C LYS A 78 -10.10 0.89 3.35
N LEU A 79 -9.42 0.43 2.31
CA LEU A 79 -9.72 0.80 0.92
C LEU A 79 -11.15 0.41 0.54
N LEU A 80 -11.54 -0.85 0.83
CA LEU A 80 -12.88 -1.36 0.54
C LEU A 80 -13.96 -0.68 1.38
N SER A 81 -13.71 -0.43 2.67
CA SER A 81 -14.67 0.29 3.53
C SER A 81 -14.84 1.75 3.14
N SER A 82 -13.88 2.31 2.40
CA SER A 82 -13.94 3.66 1.84
C SER A 82 -14.71 3.75 0.51
N GLY A 83 -15.22 2.61 0.00
CA GLY A 83 -16.06 2.56 -1.19
C GLY A 83 -15.36 2.10 -2.47
N TYR A 84 -14.08 1.71 -2.39
CA TYR A 84 -13.39 1.10 -3.54
C TYR A 84 -14.07 -0.21 -3.95
N GLN A 85 -14.29 -0.40 -5.25
CA GLN A 85 -14.94 -1.59 -5.79
C GLN A 85 -14.02 -2.30 -6.79
N ILE A 86 -13.85 -3.60 -6.60
CA ILE A 86 -13.16 -4.48 -7.55
C ILE A 86 -14.21 -4.97 -8.55
N ARG A 87 -14.34 -4.25 -9.67
CA ARG A 87 -15.40 -4.48 -10.68
C ARG A 87 -14.91 -5.30 -11.87
N ASP A 88 -13.62 -5.30 -12.13
CA ASP A 88 -12.97 -5.81 -13.35
C ASP A 88 -11.52 -6.21 -13.07
N GLY A 89 -10.89 -6.89 -14.03
CA GLY A 89 -9.49 -7.31 -13.87
C GLY A 89 -8.53 -6.16 -13.60
N GLN A 90 -8.78 -4.97 -14.15
CA GLN A 90 -7.93 -3.80 -13.96
C GLN A 90 -7.99 -3.25 -12.53
N SER A 91 -9.17 -3.18 -11.92
CA SER A 91 -9.34 -2.76 -10.52
C SER A 91 -8.75 -3.76 -9.54
N LEU A 92 -8.73 -5.05 -9.87
CA LEU A 92 -8.01 -6.05 -9.10
C LEU A 92 -6.48 -5.92 -9.28
N ALA A 93 -6.03 -5.76 -10.53
CA ALA A 93 -4.61 -5.66 -10.87
C ALA A 93 -3.92 -4.41 -10.31
N ARG A 94 -4.64 -3.28 -10.23
CA ARG A 94 -4.14 -2.05 -9.60
C ARG A 94 -3.74 -2.21 -8.13
N LEU A 95 -4.25 -3.23 -7.44
CA LEU A 95 -3.86 -3.50 -6.06
C LEU A 95 -2.42 -4.02 -5.95
N GLY A 96 -1.85 -4.59 -7.02
CA GLY A 96 -0.47 -5.09 -7.05
C GLY A 96 -0.16 -6.06 -5.90
N SER A 97 0.91 -5.81 -5.16
CA SER A 97 1.32 -6.62 -4.01
C SER A 97 0.28 -6.66 -2.87
N LEU A 98 -0.61 -5.67 -2.78
CA LEU A 98 -1.63 -5.59 -1.73
C LEU A 98 -2.76 -6.61 -1.92
N VAL A 99 -2.85 -7.27 -3.08
CA VAL A 99 -3.78 -8.39 -3.33
C VAL A 99 -3.64 -9.48 -2.26
N ALA A 100 -2.43 -9.65 -1.69
CA ALA A 100 -2.18 -10.58 -0.58
C ALA A 100 -2.97 -10.26 0.70
N GLY A 101 -3.51 -9.04 0.83
CA GLY A 101 -4.37 -8.60 1.94
C GLY A 101 -5.86 -8.84 1.70
N LEU A 102 -6.28 -9.34 0.54
CA LEU A 102 -7.68 -9.68 0.30
C LEU A 102 -8.10 -10.85 1.18
N ASN A 103 -9.15 -10.64 1.96
CA ASN A 103 -9.76 -11.74 2.71
C ASN A 103 -10.41 -12.75 1.74
N SER A 104 -10.53 -14.00 2.20
CA SER A 104 -11.02 -15.10 1.37
C SER A 104 -12.48 -14.96 0.95
N SER A 105 -13.32 -14.29 1.74
CA SER A 105 -14.73 -14.06 1.39
C SER A 105 -14.87 -13.04 0.26
N THR A 106 -14.09 -11.95 0.30
CA THR A 106 -13.99 -10.97 -0.78
C THR A 106 -13.48 -11.65 -2.05
N LEU A 107 -12.39 -12.43 -1.97
CA LEU A 107 -11.86 -13.15 -3.14
C LEU A 107 -12.90 -14.10 -3.75
N ARG A 108 -13.62 -14.87 -2.92
CA ARG A 108 -14.69 -15.79 -3.37
C ARG A 108 -15.92 -15.08 -3.94
N SER A 109 -16.13 -13.81 -3.60
CA SER A 109 -17.25 -13.02 -4.10
C SER A 109 -16.97 -12.39 -5.47
N LEU A 110 -15.70 -12.35 -5.90
CA LEU A 110 -15.34 -11.86 -7.22
C LEU A 110 -15.78 -12.86 -8.29
N SER A 111 -16.31 -12.33 -9.40
CA SER A 111 -16.60 -13.16 -10.57
C SER A 111 -15.31 -13.79 -11.12
N PRO A 112 -15.31 -15.07 -11.53
CA PRO A 112 -14.14 -15.72 -12.11
C PRO A 112 -13.50 -14.95 -13.28
N GLU A 113 -14.32 -14.24 -14.05
CA GLU A 113 -13.89 -13.42 -15.18
C GLU A 113 -12.97 -12.28 -14.75
N VAL A 114 -13.27 -11.62 -13.61
CA VAL A 114 -12.43 -10.56 -13.03
C VAL A 114 -11.02 -11.08 -12.73
N ILE A 115 -10.93 -12.28 -12.15
CA ILE A 115 -9.67 -12.92 -11.82
C ILE A 115 -8.92 -13.30 -13.10
N LEU A 116 -9.61 -13.89 -14.07
CA LEU A 116 -9.03 -14.31 -15.35
C LEU A 116 -8.51 -13.13 -16.18
N GLU A 117 -9.19 -11.99 -16.11
CA GLU A 117 -8.73 -10.74 -16.72
C GLU A 117 -7.49 -10.21 -16.00
N ALA A 118 -7.51 -10.17 -14.66
CA ALA A 118 -6.39 -9.66 -13.87
C ALA A 118 -5.09 -10.44 -14.11
N ILE A 119 -5.13 -11.78 -14.17
CA ILE A 119 -3.91 -12.58 -14.39
C ILE A 119 -3.25 -12.38 -15.76
N LYS A 120 -3.97 -11.78 -16.72
CA LYS A 120 -3.41 -11.43 -18.03
C LYS A 120 -2.71 -10.08 -18.01
N LEU A 121 -2.90 -9.28 -16.96
CA LEU A 121 -2.30 -7.95 -16.82
C LEU A 121 -0.89 -8.06 -16.22
N PRO A 122 0.11 -7.40 -16.81
CA PRO A 122 1.50 -7.44 -16.33
C PRO A 122 1.66 -7.04 -14.86
N GLU A 123 0.89 -6.05 -14.42
CA GLU A 123 0.87 -5.52 -13.07
C GLU A 123 0.35 -6.49 -11.99
N PHE A 124 -0.37 -7.57 -12.36
CA PHE A 124 -0.91 -8.53 -11.39
C PHE A 124 0.04 -9.69 -11.08
N ALA A 125 0.81 -10.17 -12.06
CA ALA A 125 1.61 -11.40 -11.96
C ALA A 125 3.05 -11.17 -11.44
N GLN A 126 3.25 -10.10 -10.68
CA GLN A 126 4.56 -9.50 -10.45
C GLN A 126 5.12 -9.77 -9.06
#